data_AF-A0A2M6W956-F1
#
_entry.id   AF-A0A2M6W956-F1
#
_cell.length_a   1.000
_cell.length_b   1.000
_cell.length_c   1.000
_cell.angle_alpha   90.00
_cell.angle_beta   90.00
_cell.angle_gamma   90.00
#
_symmetry.space_group_name_H-M   'P 1'
#
loop_
_entity.id
_entity.type
_entity.pdbx_description
1 polymer ?
#
loop_
_entity_poly.entity_id
_entity_poly.type
_entity_poly.pdbx_seq_one_letter_code
_entity_poly.pdbx_strand_id
1 'polypeptide(L)' 'NCEEKIKEETNASTRCIPFDGGLNNAGKCIYCKQDAPNKVLFGKAY' A
#
# COMPACT_ATOMS: atom_id res chain seq x y z
N ASN A 1 -11.39 4.66 -1.71
CA ASN A 1 -11.58 4.04 -0.38
C ASN A 1 -10.87 2.68 -0.27
N CYS A 2 -9.65 2.52 -0.81
CA CYS A 2 -8.87 1.28 -0.62
C CYS A 2 -8.08 1.34 0.69
N GLU A 3 -7.45 2.48 0.97
CA GLU A 3 -6.66 2.68 2.19
C GLU A 3 -7.54 2.65 3.46
N GLU A 4 -8.73 3.25 3.42
CA GLU A 4 -9.67 3.21 4.54
C GLU A 4 -10.05 1.79 4.94
N LYS A 5 -10.41 0.94 3.97
CA LYS A 5 -10.77 -0.45 4.23
C LYS A 5 -9.61 -1.27 4.80
N ILE A 6 -8.40 -1.06 4.29
CA ILE A 6 -7.19 -1.68 4.85
C ILE A 6 -7.00 -1.25 6.31
N LYS A 7 -7.21 0.04 6.61
CA LYS A 7 -7.10 0.54 7.98
C LYS A 7 -8.17 -0.04 8.90
N GLU A 8 -9.43 -0.12 8.46
CA GLU A 8 -10.52 -0.69 9.26
C GLU A 8 -10.34 -2.19 9.52
N GLU A 9 -9.93 -2.96 8.49
CA GLU A 9 -9.79 -4.41 8.62
C GLU A 9 -8.48 -4.82 9.32
N THR A 10 -7.38 -4.13 9.04
CA THR A 10 -6.05 -4.57 9.50
C THR A 10 -5.40 -3.64 10.52
N ASN A 11 -6.00 -2.49 10.83
CA ASN A 11 -5.37 -1.42 11.62
C ASN A 11 -3.99 -0.98 11.08
N ALA A 12 -3.70 -1.26 9.80
CA ALA A 12 -2.45 -0.88 9.16
C ALA A 12 -2.66 0.36 8.29
N SER A 13 -1.70 1.27 8.28
CA SER A 13 -1.71 2.45 7.43
C SER A 13 -0.54 2.45 6.46
N THR A 14 -0.65 3.27 5.41
CA THR A 14 0.43 3.55 4.47
C THR A 14 1.58 4.24 5.21
N ARG A 15 2.80 3.67 5.16
CA ARG A 15 3.98 4.24 5.83
C ARG A 15 4.82 5.06 4.86
N CYS A 16 5.31 4.42 3.79
CA CYS A 16 6.14 5.07 2.80
C CYS A 16 6.20 4.25 1.51
N ILE A 17 6.67 4.90 0.44
CA ILE A 17 7.08 4.24 -0.80
C ILE A 17 8.60 4.14 -0.75
N PRO A 18 9.20 2.93 -0.70
CA PRO A 18 10.64 2.80 -0.71
C PRO A 18 11.22 3.34 -2.02
N PHE A 19 12.27 4.14 -1.93
CA PHE A 19 12.98 4.66 -3.10
C PHE A 19 13.69 3.54 -3.87
N ASP A 20 14.23 2.56 -3.15
CA ASP A 20 14.89 1.39 -3.72
C ASP A 20 13.84 0.31 -4.07
N GLY A 21 13.52 0.18 -5.36
CA GLY A 21 12.62 -0.86 -5.88
C GLY A 21 11.12 -0.65 -5.61
N GLY A 22 10.71 0.46 -4.98
CA GLY A 22 9.31 0.84 -4.81
C GLY A 22 8.80 1.86 -5.84
N LEU A 23 9.67 2.75 -6.31
CA LEU A 23 9.39 3.67 -7.42
C LEU A 23 9.42 2.93 -8.76
N ASN A 24 8.43 3.18 -9.64
CA ASN A 24 8.26 2.51 -10.94
C ASN A 24 8.03 0.99 -10.87
N ASN A 25 7.63 0.47 -9.70
CA ASN A 25 7.24 -0.91 -9.55
C ASN A 25 5.73 -1.04 -9.81
N ALA A 26 5.40 -1.05 -11.11
CA ALA A 26 4.03 -1.19 -11.57
C ALA A 26 3.53 -2.62 -11.27
N GLY A 27 2.43 -2.72 -10.53
CA GLY A 27 1.80 -3.96 -10.15
C GLY A 27 0.32 -3.77 -9.91
N LYS A 28 -0.30 -4.72 -9.21
CA LYS A 28 -1.70 -4.60 -8.78
C LYS A 28 -1.75 -4.43 -7.26
N CYS A 29 -2.64 -3.56 -6.81
CA CYS A 29 -2.94 -3.44 -5.40
C CYS A 29 -3.45 -4.79 -4.87
N ILE A 30 -2.84 -5.29 -3.81
CA ILE A 30 -3.23 -6.57 -3.18
C ILE A 30 -4.67 -6.57 -2.66
N TYR A 31 -5.21 -5.39 -2.34
CA TYR A 31 -6.56 -5.25 -1.80
C TYR A 31 -7.60 -4.96 -2.89
N CYS A 32 -7.50 -3.83 -3.60
CA CYS A 32 -8.50 -3.44 -4.60
C CYS A 32 -8.26 -4.03 -6.00
N LYS A 33 -7.15 -4.74 -6.22
CA LYS A 33 -6.74 -5.31 -7.53
C LYS A 33 -6.57 -4.29 -8.66
N GLN A 34 -6.58 -3.00 -8.36
CA GLN A 34 -6.34 -1.92 -9.31
C GLN A 34 -4.84 -1.77 -9.61
N ASP A 35 -4.52 -1.21 -10.76
CA ASP A 35 -3.13 -0.93 -11.15
C ASP A 35 -2.50 0.08 -10.19
N ALA A 36 -1.36 -0.32 -9.62
CA ALA A 36 -0.57 0.45 -8.68
C ALA A 36 0.78 0.78 -9.34
N PRO A 37 1.12 2.05 -9.56
CA PRO A 37 2.37 2.42 -10.24
C PRO A 37 3.61 2.22 -9.36
N ASN A 38 3.41 2.15 -8.03
CA ASN A 38 4.48 2.06 -7.05
C ASN A 38 4.11 1.03 -5.97
N LYS A 39 5.15 0.40 -5.40
CA LYS A 39 4.98 -0.51 -4.26
C LYS A 39 4.98 0.29 -2.97
N VAL A 40 3.91 0.17 -2.18
CA VAL A 40 3.72 0.90 -0.93
C VAL A 40 3.93 -0.05 0.25
N LEU A 41 4.61 0.41 1.30
CA LEU A 41 4.75 -0.32 2.56
C LEU A 41 3.59 0.01 3.50
N PHE A 42 2.85 -1.02 3.90
CA PHE A 42 1.80 -0.95 4.92
C PHE A 42 2.33 -1.52 6.24
N GLY A 43 1.95 -0.91 7.35
CA GLY A 43 2.33 -1.39 8.68
C GLY A 43 1.38 -0.90 9.77
N LYS A 44 1.29 -1.66 10.87
CA LYS A 44 0.61 -1.20 12.09
C LYS A 44 1.49 -0.17 12.79
N ALA A 45 0.91 0.96 13.15
CA ALA A 45 1.57 1.95 14.01
C ALA A 45 1.29 1.60 15.48
N TYR A 46 2.23 1.94 16.36
CA TYR A 46 2.06 1.88 17.82
C TYR A 46 1.08 2.95 18.31
#